data_AF-A0A924CFI5-F1
#
_entry.id   AF-A0A924CFI5-F1
#
_cell.length_a   1.000
_cell.length_b   1.000
_cell.length_c   1.000
_cell.angle_alpha   90.00
_cell.angle_beta   90.00
_cell.angle_gamma   90.00
#
_symmetry.space_group_name_H-M   'P 1'
#
loop_
_entity.id
_entity.type
_entity.pdbx_description
1 polymer ?
#
loop_
_entity_poly.entity_id
_entity_poly.type
_entity_poly.pdbx_seq_one_letter_code
_entity_poly.pdbx_strand_id
1 'polypeptide(L)'
;QKEDGLIQLFTPPFDKSALNPGYIKGYVPGVRENGGQYTHAAVWLVMAFAAIEDKKRTWELLQMINPLNRGNTKDKIAIYKAEPYVIAADVYAEPKHRGRGGWTWYTGSAGWMYQLVIESFIGLKKENNVLHFTPCIPEEWASVKIMYQHWDAVYNIEIVNEKYSETHVAKLVVNGKTQAGMSFSLVSKEVVANDVMVV
;
A
#
# COMPACT_ATOMS: atom_id res chain seq x y z
N GLN A 1 12.93 7.85 8.18
CA GLN A 1 14.16 7.25 8.75
C GLN A 1 14.22 5.80 8.31
N LYS A 2 15.00 5.50 7.26
CA LYS A 2 14.95 4.18 6.57
C LYS A 2 15.42 3.04 7.47
N GLU A 3 16.47 3.26 8.26
CA GLU A 3 17.04 2.28 9.19
C GLU A 3 16.01 1.78 10.22
N ASP A 4 15.12 2.68 10.67
CA ASP A 4 14.06 2.37 11.63
C ASP A 4 12.74 1.94 10.98
N GLY A 5 12.68 1.94 9.64
CA GLY A 5 11.44 1.69 8.90
C GLY A 5 10.34 2.71 9.20
N LEU A 6 10.67 3.98 9.47
CA LEU A 6 9.69 5.01 9.84
C LEU A 6 9.48 6.06 8.76
N ILE A 7 8.21 6.36 8.47
CA ILE A 7 7.76 7.49 7.67
C ILE A 7 7.09 8.50 8.61
N GLN A 8 7.86 9.48 9.08
CA GLN A 8 7.36 10.48 10.03
C GLN A 8 6.40 11.47 9.35
N LEU A 9 5.42 11.94 10.11
CA LEU A 9 4.48 12.97 9.64
C LEU A 9 5.19 14.30 9.35
N PHE A 10 6.16 14.67 10.18
CA PHE A 10 7.10 15.77 9.94
C PHE A 10 8.33 15.65 10.84
N THR A 11 9.33 16.47 10.56
CA THR A 11 10.54 16.62 11.38
C THR A 11 11.08 18.06 11.22
N PRO A 12 11.60 18.69 12.28
CA PRO A 12 11.63 18.22 13.67
C PRO A 12 10.26 18.29 14.36
N PRO A 13 9.99 17.48 15.40
CA PRO A 13 8.79 17.60 16.22
C PRO A 13 8.77 18.92 16.99
N PHE A 14 7.58 19.37 17.41
CA PHE A 14 7.43 20.50 18.30
C PHE A 14 7.81 20.11 19.74
N ASP A 15 8.63 20.93 20.40
CA ASP A 15 9.00 20.76 21.81
C ASP A 15 8.96 22.12 22.53
N LYS A 16 10.13 22.71 22.82
CA LYS A 16 10.27 24.01 23.47
C LYS A 16 10.42 25.13 22.44
N SER A 17 9.34 25.47 21.75
CA SER A 17 9.29 26.61 20.84
C SER A 17 8.25 27.65 21.30
N ALA A 18 8.34 28.90 20.82
CA ALA A 18 7.26 29.88 21.01
C ALA A 18 6.06 29.64 20.09
N LEU A 19 6.23 28.78 19.08
CA LEU A 19 5.21 28.45 18.08
C LEU A 19 4.05 27.70 18.74
N ASN A 20 2.81 28.10 18.45
CA ASN A 20 1.59 27.49 18.98
C ASN A 20 0.77 26.85 17.85
N PRO A 21 1.11 25.63 17.41
CA PRO A 21 0.41 24.92 16.35
C PRO A 21 -0.90 24.23 16.83
N GLY A 22 -1.36 24.54 18.04
CA GLY A 22 -2.52 23.90 18.67
C GLY A 22 -2.17 22.59 19.40
N TYR A 23 -3.16 21.71 19.55
CA TYR A 23 -3.10 20.50 20.40
C TYR A 23 -1.95 19.55 20.05
N ILE A 24 -1.46 19.57 18.81
CA ILE A 24 -0.34 18.73 18.36
C ILE A 24 0.90 18.89 19.24
N LYS A 25 1.13 20.09 19.79
CA LYS A 25 2.27 20.35 20.70
C LYS A 25 2.05 19.80 22.12
N GLY A 26 0.85 19.35 22.44
CA GLY A 26 0.55 18.64 23.69
C GLY A 26 1.08 17.21 23.72
N TYR A 27 1.41 16.62 22.55
CA TYR A 27 2.05 15.31 22.49
C TYR A 27 3.56 15.39 22.73
N VAL A 28 4.09 14.33 23.32
CA VAL A 28 5.55 14.11 23.44
C VAL A 28 6.18 14.15 22.03
N PRO A 29 7.33 14.84 21.85
CA PRO A 29 8.06 14.83 20.59
C PRO A 29 8.28 13.40 20.06
N GLY A 30 8.06 13.17 18.77
CA GLY A 30 8.20 11.85 18.15
C GLY A 30 7.06 10.86 18.46
N VAL A 31 5.97 11.28 19.09
CA VAL A 31 4.82 10.44 19.43
C VAL A 31 3.57 10.92 18.69
N ARG A 32 2.81 9.98 18.12
CA ARG A 32 1.59 10.22 17.34
C ARG A 32 1.76 11.34 16.31
N GLU A 33 0.89 12.35 16.33
CA GLU A 33 0.89 13.46 15.38
C GLU A 33 2.13 14.37 15.53
N ASN A 34 2.79 14.42 16.69
CA ASN A 34 3.94 15.30 16.89
C ASN A 34 5.26 14.67 16.40
N GLY A 35 5.38 14.47 15.09
CA GLY A 35 6.59 13.93 14.46
C GLY A 35 6.79 12.42 14.64
N GLY A 36 5.78 11.68 15.14
CA GLY A 36 5.71 10.23 14.96
C GLY A 36 5.35 9.85 13.52
N GLN A 37 5.27 8.56 13.23
CA GLN A 37 4.60 8.09 12.01
C GLN A 37 3.10 8.06 12.26
N TYR A 38 2.34 8.83 11.49
CA TYR A 38 0.90 8.67 11.38
C TYR A 38 0.62 7.78 10.16
N THR A 39 0.35 6.49 10.39
CA THR A 39 0.39 5.47 9.33
C THR A 39 -0.59 5.76 8.20
N HIS A 40 -1.73 6.39 8.50
CA HIS A 40 -2.68 6.84 7.49
C HIS A 40 -2.05 7.80 6.47
N ALA A 41 -1.32 8.82 6.94
CA ALA A 41 -0.61 9.75 6.05
C ALA A 41 0.60 9.10 5.38
N ALA A 42 1.27 8.17 6.07
CA ALA A 42 2.36 7.40 5.47
C ALA A 42 1.87 6.57 4.27
N VAL A 43 0.68 5.96 4.37
CA VAL A 43 0.05 5.23 3.25
C VAL A 43 -0.18 6.17 2.06
N TRP A 44 -0.70 7.38 2.28
CA TRP A 44 -0.89 8.35 1.19
C TRP A 44 0.41 8.73 0.50
N LEU A 45 1.51 8.86 1.25
CA LEU A 45 2.81 9.09 0.63
C LEU A 45 3.19 7.93 -0.30
N VAL A 46 2.96 6.68 0.10
CA VAL A 46 3.23 5.52 -0.77
C VAL A 46 2.33 5.54 -2.01
N MET A 47 1.04 5.85 -1.84
CA MET A 47 0.11 5.99 -2.97
C MET A 47 0.53 7.10 -3.94
N ALA A 48 1.09 8.21 -3.43
CA ALA A 48 1.60 9.29 -4.27
C ALA A 48 2.81 8.85 -5.11
N PHE A 49 3.74 8.07 -4.55
CA PHE A 49 4.84 7.48 -5.32
C PHE A 49 4.35 6.48 -6.36
N ALA A 50 3.32 5.69 -6.02
CA ALA A 50 2.70 4.77 -6.97
C ALA A 50 2.06 5.51 -8.15
N ALA A 51 1.38 6.63 -7.88
CA ALA A 51 0.72 7.47 -8.88
C ALA A 51 1.68 8.15 -9.86
N ILE A 52 2.94 8.37 -9.47
CA ILE A 52 4.00 8.86 -10.38
C ILE A 52 4.87 7.71 -10.92
N GLU A 53 4.41 6.46 -10.76
CA GLU A 53 5.04 5.23 -11.28
C GLU A 53 6.46 4.96 -10.76
N ASP A 54 6.83 5.49 -9.58
CA ASP A 54 8.09 5.14 -8.92
C ASP A 54 7.94 3.78 -8.22
N LYS A 55 8.01 2.70 -9.01
CA LYS A 55 7.84 1.31 -8.56
C LYS A 55 8.80 0.95 -7.43
N LYS A 56 10.07 1.35 -7.56
CA LYS A 56 11.12 1.06 -6.57
C LYS A 56 10.82 1.73 -5.25
N ARG A 57 10.46 3.02 -5.26
CA ARG A 57 10.14 3.75 -4.03
C ARG A 57 8.85 3.26 -3.40
N THR A 58 7.83 3.01 -4.22
CA THR A 58 6.55 2.44 -3.78
C THR A 58 6.77 1.15 -3.01
N TRP A 59 7.56 0.24 -3.57
CA TRP A 59 7.90 -1.03 -2.91
C TRP A 59 8.70 -0.85 -1.63
N GLU A 60 9.74 -0.01 -1.65
CA GLU A 60 10.55 0.30 -0.47
C GLU A 60 9.68 0.81 0.69
N LEU A 61 8.82 1.79 0.43
CA LEU A 61 7.98 2.41 1.46
C LEU A 61 6.86 1.48 1.94
N LEU A 62 6.25 0.71 1.04
CA LEU A 62 5.26 -0.31 1.41
C LEU A 62 5.86 -1.32 2.39
N GLN A 63 7.10 -1.76 2.15
CA GLN A 63 7.81 -2.68 3.03
C GLN A 63 8.12 -2.07 4.41
N MET A 64 8.34 -0.75 4.50
CA MET A 64 8.53 -0.05 5.77
C MET A 64 7.25 -0.01 6.63
N ILE A 65 6.08 0.14 6.00
CA ILE A 65 4.80 0.26 6.71
C ILE A 65 4.05 -1.06 6.89
N ASN A 66 4.47 -2.13 6.20
CA ASN A 66 3.87 -3.46 6.34
C ASN A 66 4.08 -4.03 7.77
N PRO A 67 3.00 -4.32 8.52
CA PRO A 67 3.10 -4.77 9.91
C PRO A 67 3.80 -6.13 10.05
N LEU A 68 3.75 -6.99 9.02
CA LEU A 68 4.44 -8.28 9.02
C LEU A 68 5.97 -8.09 9.16
N ASN A 69 6.52 -7.06 8.53
CA ASN A 69 7.95 -6.76 8.59
C ASN A 69 8.40 -6.20 9.95
N ARG A 70 7.45 -5.85 10.83
CA ARG A 70 7.67 -5.40 12.22
C ARG A 70 7.58 -6.52 13.24
N GLY A 71 7.08 -7.71 12.87
CA GLY A 71 6.97 -8.87 13.76
C GLY A 71 7.61 -10.15 13.24
N ASN A 72 8.32 -10.12 12.10
CA ASN A 72 8.89 -11.32 11.50
C ASN A 72 10.12 -11.91 12.23
N THR A 73 10.59 -11.26 13.29
CA THR A 73 11.62 -11.80 14.19
C THR A 73 11.30 -11.47 15.65
N LYS A 74 11.88 -12.22 16.58
CA LYS A 74 11.73 -11.98 18.04
C LYS A 74 12.20 -10.58 18.44
N ASP A 75 13.31 -10.11 17.88
CA ASP A 75 13.87 -8.79 18.21
C ASP A 75 12.97 -7.67 17.71
N LYS A 76 12.43 -7.80 16.49
CA LYS A 76 11.53 -6.80 15.91
C LYS A 76 10.20 -6.73 16.65
N ILE A 77 9.59 -7.85 17.01
CA ILE A 77 8.34 -7.83 17.77
C ILE A 77 8.56 -7.27 19.19
N ALA A 78 9.72 -7.51 19.80
CA ALA A 78 10.07 -6.91 21.10
C ALA A 78 10.22 -5.39 21.04
N ILE A 79 10.62 -4.84 19.88
CA ILE A 79 10.60 -3.40 19.58
C ILE A 79 9.18 -2.92 19.29
N TYR A 80 8.44 -3.60 18.39
CA TYR A 80 7.14 -3.15 17.91
C TYR A 80 6.07 -3.16 18.99
N LYS A 81 6.05 -4.18 19.87
CA LYS A 81 5.15 -4.31 21.03
C LYS A 81 3.64 -4.24 20.71
N ALA A 82 3.26 -4.47 19.47
CA ALA A 82 1.89 -4.51 18.99
C ALA A 82 1.69 -5.71 18.06
N GLU A 83 0.44 -6.02 17.69
CA GLU A 83 0.10 -7.16 16.86
C GLU A 83 0.63 -6.99 15.42
N PRO A 84 1.45 -7.93 14.90
CA PRO A 84 2.10 -7.78 13.59
C PRO A 84 1.21 -8.20 12.41
N TYR A 85 -0.04 -8.55 12.66
CA TYR A 85 -1.03 -8.97 11.67
C TYR A 85 -2.15 -7.94 11.47
N VAL A 86 -2.14 -6.84 12.22
CA VAL A 86 -2.99 -5.66 12.01
C VAL A 86 -2.13 -4.42 11.87
N ILE A 87 -2.63 -3.41 11.14
CA ILE A 87 -1.94 -2.14 10.97
C ILE A 87 -2.14 -1.26 12.22
N ALA A 88 -1.07 -0.65 12.71
CA ALA A 88 -1.12 0.36 13.77
C ALA A 88 -1.46 1.74 13.20
N ALA A 89 -2.23 2.54 13.95
CA ALA A 89 -2.54 3.93 13.58
C ALA A 89 -1.28 4.79 13.56
N ASP A 90 -0.35 4.51 14.47
CA ASP A 90 0.88 5.27 14.62
C ASP A 90 2.06 4.40 15.05
N VAL A 91 3.28 4.87 14.74
CA VAL A 91 4.54 4.26 15.16
C VAL A 91 5.48 5.34 15.68
N TYR A 92 6.03 5.13 16.88
CA TYR A 92 6.80 6.17 17.56
C TYR A 92 8.20 6.36 16.97
N ALA A 93 8.61 7.62 16.86
CA ALA A 93 9.97 8.05 16.52
C ALA A 93 10.78 8.50 17.77
N GLU A 94 10.09 8.69 18.90
CA GLU A 94 10.69 9.10 20.18
C GLU A 94 11.81 8.13 20.61
N PRO A 95 13.05 8.58 20.90
CA PRO A 95 14.22 7.70 21.01
C PRO A 95 14.08 6.52 21.98
N LYS A 96 13.41 6.70 23.13
CA LYS A 96 13.22 5.61 24.12
C LYS A 96 12.23 4.53 23.67
N HIS A 97 11.39 4.85 22.68
CA HIS A 97 10.24 4.04 22.26
C HIS A 97 10.18 3.85 20.75
N ARG A 98 11.27 4.16 20.06
CA ARG A 98 11.38 4.15 18.61
C ARG A 98 10.95 2.79 18.04
N GLY A 99 10.09 2.85 17.02
CA GLY A 99 9.57 1.68 16.34
C GLY A 99 8.40 0.96 17.03
N ARG A 100 8.00 1.37 18.25
CA ARG A 100 6.80 0.83 18.90
C ARG A 100 5.54 1.23 18.15
N GLY A 101 4.65 0.28 17.93
CA GLY A 101 3.31 0.52 17.44
C GLY A 101 2.42 1.12 18.53
N GLY A 102 1.59 2.08 18.12
CA GLY A 102 0.52 2.66 18.92
C GLY A 102 -0.84 2.37 18.27
N TRP A 103 -1.86 2.14 19.10
CA TRP A 103 -3.29 2.03 18.71
C TRP A 103 -3.55 1.14 17.48
N THR A 104 -3.81 -0.15 17.71
CA THR A 104 -4.13 -1.12 16.65
C THR A 104 -5.65 -1.28 16.44
N TRP A 105 -6.02 -2.04 15.41
CA TRP A 105 -7.40 -2.40 15.04
C TRP A 105 -8.28 -1.26 14.55
N TYR A 106 -8.69 -0.36 15.44
CA TYR A 106 -9.68 0.66 15.12
C TYR A 106 -9.01 1.92 14.55
N THR A 107 -8.57 1.81 13.29
CA THR A 107 -7.91 2.89 12.55
C THR A 107 -8.28 2.86 11.08
N GLY A 108 -8.46 4.05 10.48
CA GLY A 108 -8.66 4.19 9.04
C GLY A 108 -7.44 3.74 8.21
N SER A 109 -6.27 3.57 8.82
CA SER A 109 -5.08 3.05 8.15
C SER A 109 -5.31 1.69 7.51
N ALA A 110 -6.21 0.85 8.05
CA ALA A 110 -6.50 -0.47 7.46
C ALA A 110 -7.19 -0.35 6.09
N GLY A 111 -8.18 0.53 5.98
CA GLY A 111 -8.87 0.80 4.71
C GLY A 111 -7.94 1.41 3.66
N TRP A 112 -7.11 2.38 4.08
CA TRP A 112 -6.13 2.98 3.17
C TRP A 112 -5.04 2.00 2.74
N MET A 113 -4.56 1.14 3.64
CA MET A 113 -3.60 0.11 3.31
C MET A 113 -4.17 -0.88 2.27
N TYR A 114 -5.44 -1.25 2.41
CA TYR A 114 -6.13 -2.08 1.41
C TYR A 114 -6.18 -1.40 0.03
N GLN A 115 -6.57 -0.12 -0.03
CA GLN A 115 -6.59 0.65 -1.28
C GLN A 115 -5.19 0.83 -1.88
N LEU A 116 -4.18 1.11 -1.05
CA LEU A 116 -2.78 1.18 -1.49
C LEU A 116 -2.37 -0.15 -2.15
N VAL A 117 -2.61 -1.28 -1.50
CA VAL A 117 -2.19 -2.59 -2.02
C VAL A 117 -2.94 -2.92 -3.30
N ILE A 118 -4.27 -2.84 -3.32
CA ILE A 118 -5.08 -3.28 -4.47
C ILE A 118 -5.08 -2.27 -5.62
N GLU A 119 -5.38 -1.00 -5.33
CA GLU A 119 -5.61 0.00 -6.38
C GLU A 119 -4.32 0.66 -6.84
N SER A 120 -3.41 1.00 -5.93
CA SER A 120 -2.20 1.77 -6.28
C SER A 120 -0.99 0.91 -6.60
N PHE A 121 -0.75 -0.16 -5.84
CA PHE A 121 0.44 -1.01 -5.99
C PHE A 121 0.21 -2.11 -7.02
N ILE A 122 -0.81 -2.96 -6.79
CA ILE A 122 -1.23 -3.94 -7.78
C ILE A 122 -1.82 -3.26 -9.03
N GLY A 123 -2.41 -2.08 -8.86
CA GLY A 123 -2.89 -1.26 -9.97
C GLY A 123 -4.30 -1.60 -10.44
N LEU A 124 -5.09 -2.37 -9.67
CA LEU A 124 -6.43 -2.83 -10.04
C LEU A 124 -7.48 -1.88 -9.46
N LYS A 125 -8.10 -1.06 -10.31
CA LYS A 125 -9.09 -0.06 -9.88
C LYS A 125 -10.43 -0.25 -10.59
N LYS A 126 -11.52 -0.32 -9.83
CA LYS A 126 -12.87 -0.36 -10.38
C LYS A 126 -13.51 1.03 -10.37
N GLU A 127 -13.90 1.51 -11.53
CA GLU A 127 -14.69 2.72 -11.69
C GLU A 127 -16.01 2.34 -12.38
N ASN A 128 -17.13 2.48 -11.67
CA ASN A 128 -18.42 1.96 -12.11
C ASN A 128 -18.33 0.46 -12.46
N ASN A 129 -18.68 0.04 -13.67
CA ASN A 129 -18.55 -1.33 -14.16
C ASN A 129 -17.31 -1.53 -15.03
N VAL A 130 -16.30 -0.66 -14.92
CA VAL A 130 -15.05 -0.76 -15.67
C VAL A 130 -13.93 -1.09 -14.71
N LEU A 131 -13.12 -2.08 -15.08
CA LEU A 131 -11.90 -2.44 -14.37
C LEU A 131 -10.70 -1.87 -15.13
N HIS A 132 -9.90 -1.07 -14.45
CA HIS A 132 -8.70 -0.41 -14.96
C HIS A 132 -7.44 -1.03 -14.34
N PHE A 133 -6.36 -1.04 -15.12
CA PHE A 133 -5.06 -1.56 -14.72
C PHE A 133 -3.96 -0.51 -14.89
N THR A 134 -3.23 -0.24 -13.82
CA THR A 134 -1.99 0.57 -13.83
C THR A 134 -1.00 -0.04 -12.83
N PRO A 135 -0.39 -1.20 -13.14
CA PRO A 135 0.43 -1.93 -12.18
C PRO A 135 1.70 -1.17 -11.79
N CYS A 136 1.94 -1.03 -10.49
CA CYS A 136 3.14 -0.42 -9.92
C CYS A 136 3.99 -1.47 -9.16
N ILE A 137 3.92 -2.72 -9.62
CA ILE A 137 4.63 -3.85 -9.02
C ILE A 137 6.16 -3.77 -9.30
N PRO A 138 7.00 -4.37 -8.44
CA PRO A 138 8.45 -4.33 -8.61
C PRO A 138 8.91 -5.05 -9.88
N GLU A 139 10.03 -4.62 -10.47
CA GLU A 139 10.58 -5.21 -11.69
C GLU A 139 11.09 -6.65 -11.51
N GLU A 140 11.37 -7.05 -10.27
CA GLU A 140 11.79 -8.40 -9.92
C GLU A 140 10.64 -9.41 -9.87
N TRP A 141 9.37 -8.97 -9.86
CA TRP A 141 8.23 -9.87 -9.84
C TRP A 141 7.89 -10.29 -11.27
N ALA A 142 7.91 -11.60 -11.53
CA ALA A 142 7.54 -12.14 -12.83
C ALA A 142 6.05 -11.90 -13.14
N SER A 143 5.17 -12.25 -12.19
CA SER A 143 3.74 -11.97 -12.29
C SER A 143 3.04 -11.92 -10.93
N VAL A 144 1.82 -11.38 -10.92
CA VAL A 144 0.86 -11.43 -9.83
C VAL A 144 -0.43 -12.04 -10.33
N LYS A 145 -1.01 -12.96 -9.56
CA LYS A 145 -2.30 -13.60 -9.86
C LYS A 145 -3.36 -13.16 -8.86
N ILE A 146 -4.53 -12.77 -9.36
CA ILE A 146 -5.65 -12.26 -8.59
C ILE A 146 -6.91 -12.95 -9.07
N MET A 147 -7.70 -13.45 -8.13
CA MET A 147 -9.08 -13.84 -8.39
C MET A 147 -9.98 -12.69 -7.96
N TYR A 148 -10.57 -11.99 -8.93
CA TYR A 148 -11.47 -10.88 -8.68
C TYR A 148 -12.91 -11.30 -8.96
N GLN A 149 -13.81 -11.10 -8.00
CA GLN A 149 -15.22 -11.45 -8.16
C GLN A 149 -16.06 -10.17 -8.31
N HIS A 150 -16.88 -10.12 -9.36
CA HIS A 150 -17.88 -9.09 -9.56
C HIS A 150 -19.25 -9.74 -9.75
N TRP A 151 -20.09 -9.66 -8.71
CA TRP A 151 -21.34 -10.43 -8.63
C TRP A 151 -21.04 -11.94 -8.77
N ASP A 152 -21.68 -12.60 -9.74
CA ASP A 152 -21.53 -14.03 -10.00
C ASP A 152 -20.40 -14.35 -10.99
N ALA A 153 -19.75 -13.31 -11.56
CA ALA A 153 -18.63 -13.47 -12.48
C ALA A 153 -17.29 -13.48 -11.74
N VAL A 154 -16.42 -14.41 -12.13
CA VAL A 154 -15.05 -14.52 -11.61
C VAL A 154 -14.05 -14.17 -12.70
N TYR A 155 -13.06 -13.36 -12.35
CA TYR A 155 -11.97 -12.94 -13.22
C TYR A 155 -10.66 -13.48 -12.66
N ASN A 156 -10.02 -14.39 -13.39
CA ASN A 156 -8.67 -14.85 -13.13
C ASN A 156 -7.72 -13.89 -13.82
N ILE A 157 -7.19 -12.94 -13.06
CA ILE A 157 -6.30 -11.89 -13.56
C ILE A 157 -4.86 -12.31 -13.31
N GLU A 158 -4.05 -12.31 -14.36
CA GLU A 158 -2.60 -12.40 -14.26
C GLU A 158 -1.97 -11.10 -14.78
N ILE A 159 -1.24 -10.43 -13.90
CA ILE A 159 -0.43 -9.26 -14.23
C ILE A 159 1.01 -9.73 -14.39
N VAL A 160 1.51 -9.76 -15.61
CA VAL A 160 2.88 -10.15 -15.97
C VAL A 160 3.70 -8.89 -16.11
N ASN A 161 4.88 -8.85 -15.53
CA ASN A 161 5.77 -7.72 -15.74
C ASN A 161 6.35 -7.76 -17.18
N GLU A 162 6.33 -6.63 -17.89
CA GLU A 162 6.80 -6.50 -19.28
C GLU A 162 8.16 -7.17 -19.54
N LYS A 163 9.09 -7.09 -18.58
CA LYS A 163 10.42 -7.71 -18.64
C LYS A 163 10.39 -9.23 -18.87
N TYR A 164 9.35 -9.90 -18.39
CA TYR A 164 9.15 -11.35 -18.49
C TYR A 164 8.10 -11.73 -19.56
N SER A 165 7.52 -10.75 -20.23
CA SER A 165 6.58 -10.98 -21.32
C SER A 165 7.31 -11.18 -22.64
N GLU A 166 6.80 -12.04 -23.52
CA GLU A 166 7.38 -12.25 -24.85
C GLU A 166 7.30 -11.00 -25.75
N THR A 167 6.32 -10.13 -25.49
CA THR A 167 6.06 -8.95 -26.34
C THR A 167 6.72 -7.68 -25.85
N HIS A 168 7.13 -7.59 -24.58
CA HIS A 168 7.72 -6.40 -23.94
C HIS A 168 6.94 -5.09 -24.16
N VAL A 169 5.62 -5.19 -24.30
CA VAL A 169 4.71 -4.06 -24.57
C VAL A 169 3.48 -4.22 -23.70
N ALA A 170 3.11 -3.15 -23.00
CA ALA A 170 1.89 -3.09 -22.22
C ALA A 170 0.65 -3.46 -23.05
N LYS A 171 -0.14 -4.41 -22.57
CA LYS A 171 -1.38 -4.83 -23.22
C LYS A 171 -2.33 -5.50 -22.25
N LEU A 172 -3.62 -5.40 -22.57
CA LEU A 172 -4.69 -6.10 -21.86
C LEU A 172 -5.36 -7.11 -22.80
N VAL A 173 -5.49 -8.35 -22.36
CA VAL A 173 -6.18 -9.43 -23.08
C VAL A 173 -7.25 -10.02 -22.18
N VAL A 174 -8.50 -10.09 -22.67
CA VAL A 174 -9.64 -10.66 -21.94
C VAL A 174 -10.23 -11.79 -22.77
N ASN A 175 -10.25 -13.00 -22.25
CA ASN A 175 -10.73 -14.22 -22.93
C ASN A 175 -10.11 -14.38 -24.34
N GLY A 176 -8.79 -14.16 -24.43
CA GLY A 176 -8.03 -14.23 -25.68
C GLY A 176 -8.17 -13.03 -26.63
N LYS A 177 -8.98 -12.01 -26.28
CA LYS A 177 -9.18 -10.81 -27.11
C LYS A 177 -8.44 -9.60 -26.54
N THR A 178 -7.54 -9.02 -27.32
CA THR A 178 -6.83 -7.79 -26.99
C THR A 178 -7.80 -6.60 -26.88
N GLN A 179 -7.62 -5.79 -25.85
CA GLN A 179 -8.39 -4.56 -25.61
C GLN A 179 -7.62 -3.35 -26.15
N ALA A 180 -8.35 -2.27 -26.48
CA ALA A 180 -7.76 -1.04 -27.03
C ALA A 180 -6.96 -0.21 -26.00
N GLY A 181 -7.10 -0.52 -24.70
CA GLY A 181 -6.39 0.15 -23.62
C GLY A 181 -6.32 -0.74 -22.38
N MET A 182 -5.89 -0.18 -21.25
CA MET A 182 -5.67 -0.91 -20.00
C MET A 182 -6.93 -1.00 -19.13
N SER A 183 -8.09 -1.18 -19.76
CA SER A 183 -9.36 -1.35 -19.04
C SER A 183 -10.38 -2.13 -19.84
N PHE A 184 -11.32 -2.78 -19.15
CA PHE A 184 -12.45 -3.46 -19.79
C PHE A 184 -13.72 -3.37 -18.93
N SER A 185 -14.88 -3.53 -19.57
CA SER A 185 -16.16 -3.54 -18.86
C SER A 185 -16.44 -4.91 -18.24
N LEU A 186 -16.80 -4.91 -16.97
CA LEU A 186 -17.25 -6.09 -16.23
C LEU A 186 -18.65 -6.47 -16.71
N VAL A 187 -18.91 -7.78 -16.76
CA VAL A 187 -20.24 -8.30 -17.07
C VAL A 187 -21.07 -8.39 -15.81
N SER A 188 -22.37 -8.09 -15.92
CA SER A 188 -23.31 -8.26 -14.81
C SER A 188 -24.10 -9.56 -15.01
N LYS A 189 -24.07 -10.44 -14.01
CA LYS A 189 -25.00 -11.59 -13.84
C LYS A 189 -24.80 -12.79 -14.78
N GLU A 190 -23.58 -13.04 -15.24
CA GLU A 190 -23.24 -14.29 -15.91
C GLU A 190 -22.27 -15.09 -15.05
N VAL A 191 -22.58 -16.36 -14.76
CA VAL A 191 -21.66 -17.29 -14.09
C VAL A 191 -20.62 -17.75 -15.11
N VAL A 192 -19.64 -16.90 -15.36
CA VAL A 192 -18.58 -17.14 -16.35
C VAL A 192 -17.23 -16.86 -15.68
N ALA A 193 -16.30 -17.79 -15.85
CA ALA A 193 -14.90 -17.56 -15.54
C ALA A 193 -14.25 -16.81 -16.71
N ASN A 194 -13.57 -15.72 -16.41
CA ASN A 194 -12.90 -14.89 -17.40
C ASN A 194 -11.40 -14.87 -17.13
N ASP A 195 -10.61 -15.14 -18.16
CA ASP A 195 -9.16 -15.06 -18.07
C ASP A 195 -8.72 -13.68 -18.56
N VAL A 196 -7.98 -12.97 -17.71
CA VAL A 196 -7.49 -11.63 -17.98
C VAL A 196 -5.98 -11.61 -17.83
N MET A 197 -5.28 -11.26 -18.90
CA MET A 197 -3.84 -11.07 -18.86
C MET A 197 -3.53 -9.58 -19.05
N VAL A 198 -2.78 -9.04 -18.10
CA VAL A 198 -2.22 -7.68 -18.13
C VAL A 198 -0.72 -7.86 -18.29
N VAL A 199 -0.15 -7.28 -19.33
CA VAL A 199 1.30 -7.11 -19.47
C VAL A 199 1.62 -5.65 -19.24
#